data_AF-I3RKI0-F1
#
_entry.id   AF-I3RKI0-F1
#
_cell.length_a   1.000
_cell.length_b   1.000
_cell.length_c   1.000
_cell.angle_alpha   90.00
_cell.angle_beta   90.00
_cell.angle_gamma   90.00
#
_symmetry.space_group_name_H-M   'P 1'
#
loop_
_entity.id
_entity.type
_entity.pdbx_description
1 polymer ?
#
loop_
_entity_poly.entity_id
_entity_poly.type
_entity_poly.pdbx_seq_one_letter_code
_entity_poly.pdbx_strand_id
1 'polypeptide(L)'
;MSEVQDVVSKFNTLDSTLKKVFSKVDPFLVVSLIFDKSTNKNNIYTLEIIMKPGQDTEAIRKDVINKTGMAPAFYLRGTKMIVSHTLDLDFLKWINDQDGIVSIKGSKFSAGGSSDF
;
A
#
# COMPACT_ATOMS: atom_id res chain seq x y z
N MET A 1 -33.78 7.41 8.32
CA MET A 1 -32.36 7.00 8.44
C MET A 1 -31.65 8.11 9.20
N SER A 2 -30.86 7.82 10.24
CA SER A 2 -30.11 8.88 10.94
C SER A 2 -28.94 9.36 10.10
N GLU A 3 -28.48 10.60 10.32
CA GLU A 3 -27.32 11.16 9.60
C GLU A 3 -26.07 10.28 9.77
N VAL A 4 -25.87 9.71 10.97
CA VAL A 4 -24.77 8.78 11.25
C VAL A 4 -24.89 7.50 10.42
N GLN A 5 -26.10 6.96 10.27
CA GLN A 5 -26.33 5.75 9.48
C GLN A 5 -26.10 5.98 7.98
N ASP A 6 -26.39 7.18 7.46
CA ASP A 6 -26.08 7.56 6.07
C ASP A 6 -24.57 7.57 5.82
N VAL A 7 -23.78 8.13 6.75
CA VAL A 7 -22.30 8.12 6.67
C VAL A 7 -21.76 6.69 6.60
N VAL A 8 -22.23 5.81 7.48
CA VAL A 8 -21.80 4.39 7.49
C VAL A 8 -22.16 3.68 6.19
N SER A 9 -23.37 3.91 5.66
CA SER A 9 -23.82 3.33 4.39
C SER A 9 -22.93 3.75 3.21
N LYS A 10 -22.60 5.04 3.12
CA LYS A 10 -21.70 5.58 2.09
C LYS A 10 -20.29 5.02 2.22
N PHE A 11 -19.78 4.89 3.45
CA PHE A 11 -18.49 4.27 3.69
C PHE A 11 -18.45 2.81 3.25
N ASN A 12 -19.48 2.02 3.54
CA ASN A 12 -19.55 0.61 3.10
C ASN A 12 -19.56 0.48 1.57
N THR A 13 -20.21 1.41 0.87
CA THR A 13 -20.21 1.47 -0.59
C THR A 13 -18.81 1.79 -1.14
N LEU A 14 -18.11 2.74 -0.50
CA LEU A 14 -16.72 3.06 -0.82
C LEU A 14 -15.82 1.85 -0.56
N ASP A 15 -15.84 1.26 0.63
CA ASP A 15 -15.04 0.08 1.00
C ASP A 15 -15.21 -1.07 0.01
N SER A 16 -16.45 -1.35 -0.41
CA SER A 16 -16.75 -2.37 -1.43
C SER A 16 -16.12 -2.04 -2.80
N THR A 17 -16.06 -0.75 -3.15
CA THR A 17 -15.42 -0.29 -4.40
C THR A 17 -13.90 -0.37 -4.30
N LEU A 18 -13.33 0.02 -3.15
CA LEU A 18 -11.90 -0.09 -2.88
C LEU A 18 -11.43 -1.53 -3.00
N LYS A 19 -12.14 -2.49 -2.37
CA LYS A 19 -11.80 -3.92 -2.42
C LYS A 19 -11.91 -4.53 -3.83
N LYS A 20 -12.73 -3.96 -4.72
CA LYS A 20 -12.80 -4.39 -6.13
C LYS A 20 -11.61 -3.90 -6.95
N VAL A 21 -11.15 -2.67 -6.71
CA VAL A 21 -10.07 -2.04 -7.48
C VAL A 21 -8.69 -2.41 -6.91
N PHE A 22 -8.58 -2.46 -5.58
CA PHE A 22 -7.36 -2.69 -4.81
C PHE A 22 -7.51 -3.97 -3.97
N SER A 23 -7.79 -5.09 -4.64
CA SER A 23 -8.14 -6.37 -4.01
C SER A 23 -7.08 -6.93 -3.05
N LYS A 24 -5.82 -6.49 -3.17
CA LYS A 24 -4.70 -6.94 -2.33
C LYS A 24 -4.27 -5.88 -1.32
N VAL A 25 -4.93 -4.73 -1.26
CA VAL A 25 -4.51 -3.61 -0.43
C VAL A 25 -5.42 -3.45 0.77
N ASP A 26 -4.85 -3.11 1.93
CA ASP A 26 -5.62 -2.59 3.05
C ASP A 26 -6.41 -1.33 2.64
N PRO A 27 -7.76 -1.33 2.74
CA PRO A 27 -8.57 -0.17 2.40
C PRO A 27 -8.16 1.12 3.13
N PHE A 28 -7.61 1.02 4.35
CA PHE A 28 -7.15 2.19 5.11
C PHE A 28 -5.99 2.92 4.42
N LEU A 29 -5.07 2.17 3.78
CA LEU A 29 -3.99 2.77 2.99
C LEU A 29 -4.56 3.54 1.80
N VAL A 30 -5.54 2.98 1.09
CA VAL A 30 -6.17 3.64 -0.05
C VAL A 30 -6.88 4.92 0.38
N VAL A 31 -7.63 4.87 1.48
CA VAL A 31 -8.30 6.05 2.06
C VAL A 31 -7.28 7.13 2.45
N SER A 32 -6.15 6.74 3.05
CA SER A 32 -5.07 7.67 3.41
C SER A 32 -4.51 8.42 2.19
N LEU A 33 -4.31 7.70 1.07
CA LEU A 33 -3.86 8.29 -0.19
C LEU A 33 -4.91 9.20 -0.84
N ILE A 34 -6.21 8.89 -0.70
CA ILE A 34 -7.29 9.77 -1.17
C ILE A 34 -7.25 11.11 -0.42
N PHE A 35 -7.03 11.10 0.90
CA PHE A 35 -6.86 12.32 1.69
C PHE A 35 -5.59 13.10 1.31
N ASP A 36 -4.50 12.40 0.99
CA ASP A 36 -3.27 13.06 0.55
C ASP A 36 -3.46 13.73 -0.82
N LYS A 37 -4.15 13.05 -1.75
CA LYS A 37 -4.51 13.60 -3.06
C LYS A 37 -5.41 14.82 -2.94
N SER A 38 -6.41 14.81 -2.05
CA SER A 38 -7.31 15.97 -1.86
C SER A 38 -6.61 17.18 -1.23
N THR A 39 -5.50 16.95 -0.51
CA THR A 39 -4.71 18.01 0.12
C THR A 39 -3.45 18.38 -0.66
N ASN A 40 -3.25 17.83 -1.87
CA ASN A 40 -2.06 18.00 -2.71
C ASN A 40 -0.74 17.73 -1.97
N LYS A 41 -0.73 16.73 -1.06
CA LYS A 41 0.47 16.33 -0.31
C LYS A 41 1.11 15.10 -0.93
N ASN A 42 2.42 15.17 -1.16
CA ASN A 42 3.24 14.02 -1.52
C ASN A 42 3.95 13.49 -0.27
N ASN A 43 3.31 12.54 0.42
CA ASN A 43 3.89 11.90 1.59
C ASN A 43 4.69 10.66 1.21
N ILE A 44 5.68 10.34 2.03
CA ILE A 44 6.36 9.04 2.00
C ILE A 44 5.52 8.06 2.80
N TYR A 45 5.37 6.85 2.28
CA TYR A 45 4.72 5.73 2.95
C TYR A 45 5.72 4.61 3.14
N THR A 46 5.69 3.95 4.30
CA THR A 46 6.33 2.65 4.49
C THR A 46 5.32 1.57 4.11
N LEU A 47 5.65 0.79 3.10
CA LEU A 47 4.85 -0.33 2.63
C LEU A 47 5.37 -1.64 3.20
N GLU A 48 4.45 -2.46 3.69
CA GLU A 48 4.65 -3.89 3.93
C GLU A 48 3.94 -4.67 2.83
N ILE A 49 4.71 -5.45 2.08
CA ILE A 49 4.23 -6.21 0.94
C ILE A 49 4.52 -7.69 1.18
N ILE A 50 3.46 -8.50 1.19
CA ILE A 50 3.56 -9.95 1.24
C ILE A 50 3.52 -10.48 -0.19
N MET A 51 4.48 -11.33 -0.51
CA MET A 51 4.69 -11.89 -1.84
C MET A 51 4.59 -13.41 -1.79
N LYS A 52 4.29 -14.02 -2.93
CA LYS A 52 4.34 -15.47 -3.09
C LYS A 52 5.77 -15.99 -2.80
N PRO A 53 5.93 -17.24 -2.35
CA PRO A 53 7.25 -17.86 -2.22
C PRO A 53 7.92 -18.06 -3.59
N GLY A 54 9.25 -18.18 -3.58
CA GLY A 54 10.03 -18.51 -4.79
C GLY A 54 10.20 -17.36 -5.79
N GLN A 55 9.90 -16.12 -5.38
CA GLN A 55 10.20 -14.94 -6.19
C GLN A 55 11.71 -14.66 -6.20
N ASP A 56 12.22 -14.11 -7.32
CA ASP A 56 13.60 -13.64 -7.41
C ASP A 56 13.73 -12.30 -6.67
N THR A 57 14.19 -12.35 -5.42
CA THR A 57 14.32 -11.16 -4.57
C THR A 57 15.36 -10.17 -5.08
N GLU A 58 16.38 -10.61 -5.81
CA GLU A 58 17.42 -9.72 -6.34
C GLU A 58 16.93 -8.98 -7.58
N ALA A 59 16.18 -9.64 -8.46
CA ALA A 59 15.49 -8.98 -9.56
C ALA A 59 14.47 -7.95 -9.03
N ILE A 60 13.64 -8.34 -8.06
CA ILE A 60 12.66 -7.42 -7.44
C ILE A 60 13.37 -6.24 -6.77
N ARG A 61 14.45 -6.48 -6.02
CA ARG A 61 15.25 -5.42 -5.39
C ARG A 61 15.70 -4.40 -6.42
N LYS A 62 16.27 -4.86 -7.54
CA LYS A 62 16.75 -4.00 -8.62
C LYS A 62 15.62 -3.18 -9.22
N ASP A 63 14.47 -3.79 -9.47
CA ASP A 63 13.31 -3.11 -10.03
C ASP A 63 12.73 -2.04 -9.09
N VAL A 64 12.65 -2.34 -7.79
CA VAL A 64 12.20 -1.38 -6.78
C VAL A 64 13.16 -0.20 -6.70
N ILE A 65 14.48 -0.44 -6.67
CA ILE A 65 15.50 0.62 -6.67
C ILE A 65 15.39 1.47 -7.94
N ASN A 66 15.23 0.85 -9.11
CA ASN A 66 15.10 1.58 -10.37
C ASN A 66 13.84 2.46 -10.42
N LYS A 67 12.72 1.98 -9.86
CA LYS A 67 11.43 2.71 -9.87
C LYS A 67 11.33 3.79 -8.80
N THR A 68 11.94 3.57 -7.64
CA THR A 68 11.69 4.40 -6.44
C THR A 68 12.93 5.12 -5.93
N GLY A 69 14.13 4.71 -6.37
CA GLY A 69 15.40 5.13 -5.78
C GLY A 69 15.70 4.53 -4.42
N MET A 70 14.81 3.69 -3.87
CA MET A 70 14.87 3.21 -2.49
C MET A 70 15.20 1.72 -2.45
N ALA A 71 16.06 1.33 -1.51
CA ALA A 71 16.43 -0.07 -1.31
C ALA A 71 15.39 -0.77 -0.40
N PRO A 72 14.67 -1.80 -0.89
CA PRO A 72 13.76 -2.57 -0.06
C PRO A 72 14.51 -3.51 0.91
N ALA A 73 13.93 -3.74 2.08
CA ALA A 73 14.34 -4.80 3.01
C ALA A 73 13.47 -6.04 2.80
N PHE A 74 14.07 -7.22 2.73
CA PHE A 74 13.34 -8.49 2.60
C PHE A 74 13.47 -9.31 3.87
N TYR A 75 12.37 -9.96 4.25
CA TYR A 75 12.22 -10.79 5.44
C TYR A 75 11.51 -12.10 5.06
N LEU A 76 11.41 -13.02 6.03
CA LEU A 76 10.67 -14.28 5.87
C LEU A 76 11.07 -15.06 4.61
N ARG A 77 12.38 -15.23 4.39
CA ARG A 77 12.93 -15.91 3.20
C ARG A 77 12.45 -15.29 1.88
N GLY A 78 12.28 -13.97 1.86
CA GLY A 78 11.93 -13.21 0.67
C GLY A 78 10.44 -13.08 0.43
N THR A 79 9.55 -13.57 1.30
CA THR A 79 8.09 -13.42 1.11
C THR A 79 7.53 -12.14 1.72
N LYS A 80 8.31 -11.39 2.48
CA LYS A 80 7.92 -10.09 3.03
C LYS A 80 8.91 -9.04 2.59
N MET A 81 8.43 -7.96 1.99
CA MET A 81 9.21 -6.81 1.57
C MET A 81 8.74 -5.56 2.30
N ILE A 82 9.68 -4.79 2.85
CA ILE A 82 9.43 -3.47 3.43
C ILE A 82 10.17 -2.42 2.61
N VAL A 83 9.48 -1.35 2.22
CA VAL A 83 10.11 -0.24 1.50
C VAL A 83 9.41 1.08 1.82
N SER A 84 10.17 2.16 1.98
CA SER A 84 9.63 3.50 2.19
C SER A 84 9.88 4.39 0.99
N HIS A 85 8.83 4.90 0.34
CA HIS A 85 8.95 5.81 -0.81
C HIS A 85 7.69 6.68 -0.96
N THR A 86 7.74 7.69 -1.82
CA THR A 86 6.54 8.46 -2.21
C THR A 86 5.55 7.54 -2.91
N LEU A 87 4.28 7.60 -2.50
CA LEU A 87 3.24 6.71 -3.00
C LEU A 87 2.03 7.52 -3.43
N ASP A 88 1.49 7.19 -4.60
CA ASP A 88 0.19 7.64 -5.07
C ASP A 88 -0.72 6.44 -5.41
N LEU A 89 -1.97 6.73 -5.76
CA LEU A 89 -2.99 5.71 -6.06
C LEU A 89 -2.66 4.88 -7.31
N ASP A 90 -2.04 5.49 -8.32
CA ASP A 90 -1.74 4.81 -9.59
C ASP A 90 -0.57 3.85 -9.43
N PHE A 91 0.45 4.24 -8.68
CA PHE A 91 1.56 3.36 -8.35
C PHE A 91 1.12 2.24 -7.42
N LEU A 92 0.28 2.52 -6.41
CA LEU A 92 -0.31 1.48 -5.57
C LEU A 92 -1.12 0.47 -6.38
N LYS A 93 -1.89 0.93 -7.37
CA LYS A 93 -2.63 0.05 -8.28
C LYS A 93 -1.71 -0.82 -9.10
N TRP A 94 -0.63 -0.26 -9.64
CA TRP A 94 0.37 -1.03 -10.38
C TRP A 94 1.00 -2.15 -9.55
N ILE A 95 1.28 -1.92 -8.25
CA ILE A 95 1.77 -2.96 -7.35
C ILE A 95 0.68 -4.01 -7.07
N ASN A 96 -0.55 -3.58 -6.79
CA ASN A 96 -1.69 -4.48 -6.57
C ASN A 96 -1.91 -5.46 -7.74
N ASP A 97 -1.64 -5.02 -8.97
CA ASP A 97 -1.88 -5.83 -10.17
C ASP A 97 -0.80 -6.87 -10.44
N GLN A 98 0.34 -6.82 -9.74
CA GLN A 98 1.41 -7.79 -9.91
C GLN A 98 1.00 -9.17 -9.36
N ASP A 99 1.20 -10.22 -10.17
CA ASP A 99 0.83 -11.60 -9.82
C ASP A 99 1.60 -12.16 -8.62
N GLY A 100 2.82 -11.67 -8.38
CA GLY A 100 3.66 -12.07 -7.26
C GLY A 100 3.18 -11.56 -5.90
N ILE A 101 2.26 -10.58 -5.87
CA ILE A 101 1.79 -9.93 -4.65
C ILE A 101 0.57 -10.64 -4.08
N VAL A 102 0.56 -10.79 -2.75
CA VAL A 102 -0.52 -11.38 -1.96
C VAL A 102 -1.27 -10.32 -1.18
N SER A 103 -0.55 -9.46 -0.46
CA SER A 103 -1.16 -8.36 0.30
C SER A 103 -0.22 -7.17 0.42
N ILE A 104 -0.82 -5.99 0.59
CA ILE A 104 -0.14 -4.70 0.74
C ILE A 104 -0.76 -3.96 1.92
N LYS A 105 0.06 -3.61 2.89
CA LYS A 105 -0.26 -2.70 3.98
C LYS A 105 0.68 -1.52 3.94
N GLY A 106 0.28 -0.40 4.53
CA GLY A 106 1.11 0.79 4.54
C GLY A 106 0.66 1.83 5.53
N SER A 107 1.61 2.63 5.98
CA SER A 107 1.36 3.78 6.84
C SER A 107 2.29 4.91 6.44
N LYS A 108 1.90 6.15 6.80
CA LYS A 108 2.75 7.31 6.55
C LYS A 108 4.09 7.13 7.26
N PHE A 109 5.16 7.39 6.54
CA PHE A 109 6.50 7.35 7.12
C PHE A 109 6.60 8.35 8.26
N SER A 110 7.03 7.87 9.41
CA SER A 110 7.33 8.69 10.59
C SER A 110 8.73 8.33 11.08
N ALA A 111 9.60 9.33 11.18
CA ALA A 111 11.01 9.14 11.54
C ALA A 111 11.25 8.67 12.99
N GLY A 112 10.18 8.47 13.79
CA GLY A 112 10.27 8.00 15.17
C GLY A 112 9.10 7.14 15.66
N GLY A 113 8.20 6.70 14.77
CA GLY A 113 7.09 5.82 15.10
C GLY A 113 7.39 4.40 14.64
N SER A 114 7.18 3.40 15.52
CA SER A 114 7.11 2.01 15.08
C SER A 114 6.10 1.91 13.95
N SER A 115 6.50 1.33 12.82
CA SER A 115 5.57 0.96 11.75
C SER A 115 4.83 -0.30 12.19
N ASP A 116 4.02 -0.19 13.24
CA ASP A 116 3.14 -1.25 13.68
C ASP A 116 1.91 -1.23 12.75
N PHE A 117 1.82 -2.26 11.90
CA PHE A 117 0.76 -2.50 10.91
C PHE A 117 -0.32 -3.47 11.39
#